data_AF-A0A969HIH5-F1
#
_entry.id   AF-A0A969HIH5-F1
#
_cell.length_a   1.000
_cell.length_b   1.000
_cell.length_c   1.000
_cell.angle_alpha   90.00
_cell.angle_beta   90.00
_cell.angle_gamma   90.00
#
_symmetry.space_group_name_H-M   'P 1'
#
loop_
_entity.id
_entity.type
_entity.pdbx_description
1 polymer ?
#
loop_
_entity_poly.entity_id
_entity_poly.type
_entity_poly.pdbx_seq_one_letter_code
_entity_poly.pdbx_strand_id
1 'polypeptide(L)' 'MDLNLCIELRQHVPADICFVAESGIHTAADVARLAREGIDAILVGEALMKSKDVGAKVRELINYEL' A
#
# COMPACT_ATOMS: atom_id res chain seq x y z
N MET A 1 8.09 -8.13 3.22
CA MET A 1 8.09 -8.29 1.74
C MET A 1 8.80 -7.09 1.15
N ASP A 2 9.48 -7.24 0.02
CA ASP A 2 10.06 -6.12 -0.71
C ASP A 2 9.00 -5.51 -1.63
N LEU A 3 8.77 -4.19 -1.53
CA LEU A 3 7.84 -3.47 -2.42
C LEU A 3 8.27 -3.56 -3.90
N ASN A 4 9.57 -3.78 -4.17
CA ASN A 4 10.08 -3.98 -5.53
C ASN A 4 9.39 -5.16 -6.22
N LEU A 5 9.15 -6.26 -5.50
CA LEU A 5 8.54 -7.44 -6.08
C LEU A 5 7.11 -7.16 -6.58
N CYS A 6 6.32 -6.37 -5.83
CA CYS A 6 4.99 -5.96 -6.28
C CYS A 6 5.05 -5.11 -7.54
N ILE A 7 6.03 -4.20 -7.62
CA ILE A 7 6.24 -3.31 -8.77
C ILE A 7 6.65 -4.11 -10.01
N GLU A 8 7.55 -5.07 -9.87
CA GLU A 8 7.96 -5.98 -10.96
C GLU A 8 6.78 -6.82 -11.45
N LEU A 9 6.00 -7.41 -10.54
CA LEU A 9 4.84 -8.21 -10.88
C LEU A 9 3.73 -7.40 -11.57
N ARG A 10 3.58 -6.12 -11.24
CA ARG A 10 2.60 -5.23 -11.87
C ARG A 10 2.77 -5.13 -13.38
N GLN A 11 4.01 -5.25 -13.88
CA GLN A 11 4.32 -5.20 -15.32
C GLN A 11 3.81 -6.40 -16.10
N HIS A 12 3.51 -7.51 -15.41
CA HIS A 12 3.00 -8.74 -16.02
C HIS A 12 1.48 -8.86 -15.99
N VAL A 13 0.79 -7.89 -15.37
CA VAL A 13 -0.66 -7.92 -15.19
C VAL A 13 -1.32 -6.93 -16.14
N PRO A 14 -2.33 -7.36 -16.92
CA PRO A 14 -3.14 -6.46 -17.75
C PRO A 14 -3.65 -5.25 -16.98
N ALA A 15 -3.67 -4.08 -17.63
CA ALA A 15 -3.97 -2.82 -16.95
C ALA A 15 -5.43 -2.68 -16.49
N ASP A 16 -6.33 -3.50 -17.03
CA ASP A 16 -7.75 -3.57 -16.67
C ASP A 16 -8.02 -4.44 -15.43
N ILE A 17 -7.02 -5.16 -14.93
CA ILE A 17 -7.11 -5.97 -13.71
C ILE A 17 -6.62 -5.15 -12.52
N CYS A 18 -7.48 -4.99 -11.51
CA CYS A 18 -7.11 -4.37 -10.24
C CYS A 18 -6.01 -5.17 -9.55
N PHE A 19 -4.86 -4.53 -9.32
CA PHE A 19 -3.70 -5.11 -8.68
C PHE A 19 -3.55 -4.59 -7.25
N VAL A 20 -3.54 -5.51 -6.28
CA VAL A 20 -3.53 -5.20 -4.84
C VAL A 20 -2.19 -5.60 -4.22
N ALA A 21 -1.50 -4.66 -3.57
CA ALA A 21 -0.30 -4.95 -2.79
C ALA A 21 -0.65 -5.20 -1.30
N GLU A 22 -0.21 -6.33 -0.74
CA GLU A 22 -0.65 -6.78 0.61
C GLU A 22 0.37 -6.61 1.74
N SER A 23 1.67 -6.73 1.45
CA SER A 23 2.68 -6.90 2.51
C SER A 23 3.81 -5.88 2.39
N GLY A 24 4.36 -5.46 3.55
CA GLY A 24 5.49 -4.52 3.61
C GLY A 24 5.13 -3.04 3.54
N ILE A 25 3.87 -2.68 3.83
CA ILE A 25 3.37 -1.31 3.79
C ILE A 25 3.25 -0.79 5.22
N HIS A 26 4.02 0.23 5.57
CA HIS A 26 4.11 0.72 6.95
C HIS A 26 3.92 2.23 7.08
N THR A 27 4.18 2.96 6.00
CA THR A 27 4.21 4.42 5.97
C THR A 27 3.46 5.00 4.76
N ALA A 28 3.09 6.28 4.84
CA ALA A 28 2.53 7.02 3.71
C ALA A 28 3.46 7.03 2.48
N ALA A 29 4.78 6.99 2.69
CA ALA A 29 5.77 6.96 1.62
C ALA A 29 5.73 5.64 0.84
N ASP A 30 5.48 4.52 1.51
CA ASP A 30 5.29 3.21 0.86
C ASP A 30 4.06 3.24 -0.06
N VAL A 31 2.95 3.80 0.44
CA VAL A 31 1.70 3.94 -0.32
C VAL A 31 1.90 4.86 -1.53
N ALA A 32 2.53 6.02 -1.34
CA ALA A 32 2.82 6.96 -2.42
C ALA A 32 3.76 6.37 -3.47
N ARG A 33 4.69 5.50 -3.06
CA ARG A 33 5.55 4.76 -3.99
C ARG A 33 4.74 3.76 -4.81
N LEU A 34 3.92 2.92 -4.17
CA LEU A 34 3.09 1.94 -4.88
C LEU A 34 2.11 2.60 -5.87
N ALA A 35 1.47 3.70 -5.46
CA ALA A 35 0.56 4.45 -6.31
C ALA A 35 1.26 5.00 -7.58
N ARG A 36 2.49 5.52 -7.44
CA ARG A 36 3.28 6.02 -8.59
C ARG A 36 3.65 4.91 -9.59
N GLU A 37 3.76 3.68 -9.13
CA GLU A 37 4.11 2.50 -9.93
C GLU A 37 2.88 1.79 -10.51
N GLY A 38 1.69 2.40 -10.40
CA GLY A 38 0.46 1.88 -11.01
C GLY A 38 -0.20 0.74 -10.23
N ILE A 39 0.07 0.63 -8.93
CA ILE A 39 -0.65 -0.28 -8.03
C ILE A 39 -1.98 0.37 -7.67
N ASP A 40 -3.07 -0.37 -7.82
CA ASP A 40 -4.43 0.17 -7.71
C ASP A 40 -4.92 0.23 -6.26
N ALA A 41 -4.51 -0.72 -5.43
CA ALA A 41 -4.95 -0.81 -4.04
C ALA A 41 -3.91 -1.44 -3.12
N ILE A 42 -4.11 -1.23 -1.82
CA ILE A 42 -3.31 -1.82 -0.76
C ILE A 42 -4.17 -2.60 0.23
N LEU A 43 -3.66 -3.71 0.74
CA LEU A 43 -4.19 -4.42 1.90
C LEU A 43 -3.16 -4.29 3.02
N VAL A 44 -3.55 -3.81 4.20
CA VAL A 44 -2.62 -3.57 5.31
C VAL A 44 -3.17 -4.19 6.58
N GLY A 45 -2.50 -5.23 7.08
CA GLY A 45 -2.88 -5.91 8.32
C GLY A 45 -1.96 -5.57 9.49
N GLU A 46 -0.72 -6.06 9.43
CA GLU A 46 0.23 -6.02 10.55
C GLU A 46 0.49 -4.60 11.09
N ALA A 47 0.68 -3.62 10.20
CA ALA A 47 0.92 -2.23 10.60
C ALA A 47 -0.28 -1.61 11.34
N LEU A 48 -1.50 -1.98 10.95
CA LEU A 48 -2.72 -1.55 11.64
C LEU A 48 -2.84 -2.25 13.01
N MET A 49 -2.62 -3.56 13.05
CA MET A 49 -2.74 -4.36 14.29
C MET A 49 -1.70 -3.97 15.36
N LYS A 50 -0.52 -3.48 14.95
CA LYS A 50 0.52 -2.98 15.86
C LYS A 50 0.32 -1.52 16.29
N SER A 51 -0.61 -0.79 15.67
CA SER A 51 -0.85 0.61 16.00
C SER A 51 -1.60 0.75 17.33
N LYS A 52 -1.24 1.77 18.12
CA LYS A 52 -2.01 2.18 19.31
C LYS A 52 -3.31 2.90 18.95
N ASP A 53 -3.34 3.54 17.79
CA ASP A 53 -4.51 4.20 17.21
C ASP A 53 -4.62 3.79 15.74
N VAL A 54 -5.55 2.89 15.46
CA VAL A 54 -5.79 2.38 14.10
C VAL A 54 -6.28 3.50 13.18
N GLY A 55 -7.14 4.41 13.68
CA GLY A 55 -7.68 5.51 12.88
C GLY A 55 -6.59 6.51 12.48
N ALA A 56 -5.69 6.84 13.38
CA ALA A 56 -4.54 7.69 13.09
C ALA A 56 -3.60 7.03 12.07
N LYS A 57 -3.30 5.73 12.20
CA LYS A 57 -2.47 5.01 11.24
C LYS A 57 -3.12 4.90 9.87
N VAL A 58 -4.45 4.68 9.79
CA VAL A 58 -5.16 4.72 8.50
C VAL A 58 -5.00 6.09 7.86
N ARG A 59 -5.29 7.19 8.57
CA ARG A 59 -5.15 8.56 8.06
C ARG A 59 -3.75 8.87 7.55
N GLU A 60 -2.71 8.43 8.28
CA GLU A 60 -1.31 8.51 7.84
C GLU A 60 -1.13 7.80 6.49
N LEU A 61 -1.54 6.52 6.39
CA LEU A 61 -1.34 5.71 5.20
C LEU A 61 -2.06 6.25 3.96
N ILE A 62 -3.27 6.79 4.12
CA ILE A 62 -4.04 7.37 3.00
C ILE A 62 -3.78 8.87 2.79
N ASN A 63 -2.84 9.44 3.55
CA ASN A 63 -2.47 10.86 3.54
C ASN A 63 -3.70 11.80 3.57
N TYR A 64 -4.67 11.47 4.43
CA TYR A 64 -5.94 12.17 4.55
C TYR A 64 -5.92 13.08 5.77
N GLU A 65 -6.02 14.40 5.55
CA GLU A 65 -6.20 15.39 6.61
C GLU A 65 -7.69 15.57 6.91
N LEU A 66 -8.05 15.60 8.21
CA LEU A 66 -9.39 15.97 8.71
C LEU A 66 -9.41 17.43 9.14
#